data_AF-A0A7W1SJZ6-F1
#
_entry.id   AF-A0A7W1SJZ6-F1
#
_cell.length_a   1.000
_cell.length_b   1.000
_cell.length_c   1.000
_cell.angle_alpha   90.00
_cell.angle_beta   90.00
_cell.angle_gamma   90.00
#
_symmetry.space_group_name_H-M   'P 1'
#
loop_
_entity.id
_entity.type
_entity.pdbx_description
1 polymer ?
#
loop_
_entity_poly.entity_id
_entity_poly.type
_entity_poly.pdbx_seq_one_letter_code
_entity_poly.pdbx_strand_id
1 'polypeptide(L)'
;MEHSRRIDRAIDVLEHEALRRADLYALTEMDEQGVSQIARWLGLNYAYYPSVIYPATGRYYGPAILSPWPIERSWKVVIAGDLNSYGIGLLDRA
;
A
#
# COMPACT_ATOMS: atom_id res chain seq x y z
N MET A 1 9.42 -14.57 4.21
CA MET A 1 8.35 -13.66 4.65
C MET A 1 7.33 -13.58 3.53
N GLU A 2 6.10 -13.94 3.84
CA GLU A 2 5.08 -14.45 2.92
C GLU A 2 3.76 -13.71 3.18
N HIS A 3 3.76 -12.39 3.06
CA HIS A 3 2.66 -11.58 3.59
C HIS A 3 1.56 -11.29 2.54
N SER A 4 1.87 -11.34 1.24
CA SER A 4 0.89 -11.07 0.16
C SER A 4 0.05 -12.27 -0.31
N ARG A 5 0.15 -13.46 0.29
CA ARG A 5 -0.46 -14.68 -0.31
C ARG A 5 -1.98 -14.78 -0.16
N ARG A 6 -2.62 -13.90 0.62
CA ARG A 6 -4.04 -14.08 1.04
C ARG A 6 -4.89 -12.85 0.77
N ILE A 7 -4.70 -12.24 -0.39
CA ILE A 7 -5.49 -11.09 -0.84
C ILE A 7 -6.99 -11.40 -0.80
N ASP A 8 -7.41 -12.61 -1.16
CA ASP A 8 -8.82 -13.04 -1.08
C ASP A 8 -9.39 -12.89 0.34
N ARG A 9 -8.64 -13.29 1.37
CA ARG A 9 -9.10 -13.11 2.77
C ARG A 9 -9.05 -11.67 3.23
N ALA A 10 -8.14 -10.86 2.69
CA ALA A 10 -8.15 -9.43 2.98
C ALA A 10 -9.41 -8.79 2.39
N ILE A 11 -9.79 -9.17 1.18
CA ILE A 11 -11.04 -8.76 0.53
C ILE A 11 -12.24 -9.18 1.39
N ASP A 12 -12.32 -10.44 1.82
CA ASP A 12 -13.41 -10.93 2.67
C ASP A 12 -13.61 -10.06 3.93
N VAL A 13 -12.51 -9.66 4.57
CA VAL A 13 -12.54 -8.79 5.76
C VAL A 13 -13.03 -7.38 5.39
N LEU A 14 -12.51 -6.81 4.32
CA LEU A 14 -12.86 -5.45 3.87
C LEU A 14 -14.31 -5.35 3.38
N GLU A 15 -14.88 -6.45 2.88
CA GLU A 15 -16.29 -6.53 2.50
C GLU A 15 -17.25 -6.67 3.68
N HIS A 16 -16.76 -6.88 4.91
CA HIS A 16 -17.62 -6.95 6.09
C HIS A 16 -18.38 -5.64 6.29
N GLU A 17 -19.64 -5.69 6.75
CA GLU A 17 -20.55 -4.52 6.80
C GLU A 17 -19.93 -3.30 7.52
N ALA A 18 -19.21 -3.55 8.62
CA ALA A 18 -18.53 -2.53 9.40
C ALA A 18 -17.42 -1.79 8.63
N LEU A 19 -16.85 -2.39 7.59
CA LEU A 19 -15.73 -1.85 6.82
C LEU A 19 -16.14 -1.42 5.41
N ARG A 20 -17.10 -2.11 4.77
CA ARG A 20 -17.52 -1.88 3.38
C ARG A 20 -17.93 -0.43 3.09
N ARG A 21 -18.38 0.30 4.11
CA ARG A 21 -18.85 1.69 4.00
C ARG A 21 -17.81 2.73 4.42
N ALA A 22 -16.55 2.34 4.64
CA ALA A 22 -15.51 3.28 4.99
C ALA A 22 -15.25 4.27 3.84
N ASP A 23 -15.11 5.55 4.17
CA ASP A 23 -14.72 6.58 3.21
C ASP A 23 -13.26 6.45 2.78
N LEU A 24 -12.44 5.80 3.60
CA LEU A 24 -11.02 5.61 3.36
C LEU A 24 -10.53 4.30 3.98
N TYR A 25 -9.71 3.56 3.23
CA TYR A 25 -8.97 2.42 3.73
C TYR A 25 -7.48 2.75 3.71
N ALA A 26 -6.81 2.57 4.85
CA ALA A 26 -5.36 2.68 4.95
C ALA A 26 -4.77 1.28 5.14
N LEU A 27 -4.05 0.80 4.13
CA LEU A 27 -3.40 -0.51 4.14
C LEU A 27 -1.89 -0.33 4.30
N THR A 28 -1.24 -1.23 5.04
CA THR A 28 0.20 -1.22 5.28
C THR A 28 0.84 -2.52 4.81
N GLU A 29 2.17 -2.50 4.59
CA GLU A 29 2.94 -3.67 4.16
C GLU A 29 2.42 -4.33 2.87
N MET A 30 1.81 -3.54 2.00
CA MET A 30 1.26 -4.01 0.74
C MET A 30 2.31 -3.96 -0.36
N ASP A 31 2.26 -4.93 -1.28
CA ASP A 31 2.87 -4.76 -2.60
C ASP A 31 1.85 -4.20 -3.60
N GLU A 32 2.35 -3.61 -4.69
CA GLU A 32 1.53 -2.95 -5.72
C GLU A 32 0.47 -3.89 -6.30
N GLN A 33 0.82 -5.17 -6.51
CA GLN A 33 -0.07 -6.18 -7.08
C GLN A 33 -1.26 -6.45 -6.15
N GLY A 34 -1.03 -6.55 -4.84
CA GLY A 34 -2.06 -6.75 -3.83
C GLY A 34 -3.01 -5.55 -3.74
N VAL A 35 -2.47 -4.32 -3.72
CA VAL A 35 -3.27 -3.09 -3.70
C VAL A 35 -4.18 -3.01 -4.92
N SER A 36 -3.62 -3.22 -6.11
CA SER A 36 -4.36 -3.16 -7.38
C SER A 36 -5.50 -4.18 -7.43
N GLN A 37 -5.29 -5.39 -6.91
CA GLN A 37 -6.32 -6.42 -6.82
C GLN A 37 -7.46 -6.03 -5.87
N ILE A 38 -7.14 -5.57 -4.65
CA ILE A 38 -8.14 -5.13 -3.67
C ILE A 38 -8.95 -3.95 -4.22
N ALA A 39 -8.27 -2.93 -4.75
CA ALA A 39 -8.91 -1.74 -5.29
C ALA A 39 -9.85 -2.09 -6.45
N ARG A 40 -9.41 -2.96 -7.37
CA ARG A 40 -10.25 -3.44 -8.48
C ARG A 40 -11.46 -4.21 -8.00
N TRP A 41 -11.28 -5.11 -7.03
CA TRP A 41 -12.37 -5.94 -6.50
C TRP A 41 -13.44 -5.08 -5.82
N LEU A 42 -13.03 -4.14 -4.97
CA LEU A 42 -13.93 -3.28 -4.21
C LEU A 42 -14.45 -2.06 -5.01
N GLY A 43 -13.99 -1.87 -6.25
CA GLY A 43 -14.37 -0.72 -7.08
C GLY A 43 -13.85 0.62 -6.54
N LEU A 44 -12.65 0.63 -5.98
CA LEU A 44 -12.05 1.80 -5.32
C LEU A 44 -10.91 2.40 -6.15
N ASN A 45 -10.72 3.71 -5.98
CA ASN A 45 -9.52 4.43 -6.38
C ASN A 45 -8.41 4.17 -5.36
N TYR A 46 -7.14 4.28 -5.76
CA TYR A 46 -6.03 4.10 -4.82
C TYR A 46 -4.81 4.97 -5.12
N ALA A 47 -4.05 5.28 -4.06
CA ALA A 47 -2.70 5.80 -4.12
C ALA A 47 -1.79 4.86 -3.34
N TYR A 48 -0.75 4.34 -3.98
CA TYR A 48 0.24 3.44 -3.39
C TYR A 48 1.62 4.08 -3.46
N TYR A 49 2.35 4.03 -2.34
CA TYR A 49 3.71 4.54 -2.27
C TYR A 49 4.63 3.50 -1.63
N PRO A 50 5.56 2.89 -2.40
CA PRO A 50 6.50 1.96 -1.82
C PRO A 50 7.41 2.66 -0.83
N SER A 51 7.66 2.03 0.32
CA SER A 51 8.51 2.55 1.39
C SER A 51 9.76 1.73 1.62
N VAL A 52 9.75 0.44 1.28
CA VAL A 52 10.87 -0.49 1.52
C VAL A 52 11.01 -1.45 0.33
N ILE A 53 12.24 -1.85 0.03
CA ILE A 53 12.55 -2.97 -0.87
C ILE A 53 12.94 -4.17 -0.01
N TYR A 54 12.28 -5.30 -0.18
CA TYR A 54 12.63 -6.51 0.56
C TYR A 54 13.78 -7.26 -0.14
N PRO A 55 14.98 -7.38 0.45
CA PRO A 55 16.17 -7.85 -0.27
C PRO A 55 16.04 -9.27 -0.84
N ALA A 56 15.32 -10.16 -0.15
CA ALA A 56 15.19 -11.55 -0.56
C ALA A 56 14.29 -11.75 -1.80
N THR A 57 13.40 -10.80 -2.10
CA THR A 57 12.43 -10.92 -3.20
C THR A 57 12.57 -9.80 -4.22
N GLY A 58 13.32 -8.74 -3.91
CA GLY A 58 13.40 -7.52 -4.71
C GLY A 58 12.07 -6.76 -4.81
N ARG A 59 11.05 -7.17 -4.03
CA ARG A 59 9.71 -6.57 -4.11
C ARG A 59 9.63 -5.32 -3.27
N TYR A 60 8.88 -4.35 -3.80
CA TYR A 60 8.52 -3.13 -3.10
C TYR A 60 7.33 -3.37 -2.19
N TYR A 61 7.41 -2.87 -0.97
CA TYR A 61 6.32 -2.87 0.00
C TYR A 61 6.10 -1.47 0.55
N GLY A 62 4.86 -1.15 0.89
CA GLY A 62 4.53 0.16 1.45
C GLY A 62 3.05 0.33 1.81
N PRO A 63 2.70 1.55 2.25
CA PRO A 63 1.32 1.93 2.49
C PRO A 63 0.54 2.15 1.19
N ALA A 64 -0.77 1.92 1.28
CA ALA A 64 -1.75 2.32 0.28
C ALA A 64 -2.95 2.98 0.93
N ILE A 65 -3.49 3.99 0.26
CA ILE A 65 -4.77 4.61 0.59
C ILE A 65 -5.76 4.25 -0.51
N LEU A 66 -6.92 3.73 -0.15
CA LEU A 66 -8.01 3.43 -1.07
C LEU A 66 -9.24 4.26 -0.71
N SER A 67 -10.01 4.69 -1.72
CA SER A 67 -11.19 5.53 -1.56
C SER A 67 -12.24 5.24 -2.65
N PRO A 68 -13.54 5.23 -2.34
CA PRO A 68 -14.58 5.19 -3.35
C PRO A 68 -14.63 6.49 -4.17
N TRP A 69 -14.06 7.58 -3.64
CA TRP A 69 -14.00 8.89 -4.29
C TRP A 69 -12.74 9.04 -5.14
N PRO A 70 -12.78 9.80 -6.25
CA PRO A 70 -11.60 10.10 -7.06
C PRO A 70 -10.50 10.76 -6.22
N ILE A 71 -9.25 10.29 -6.39
CA ILE A 71 -8.07 10.90 -5.77
C ILE A 71 -7.49 11.90 -6.77
N GLU A 72 -7.81 13.17 -6.60
CA GLU A 72 -7.36 14.24 -7.51
C GLU A 72 -5.85 14.51 -7.41
N ARG A 73 -5.29 14.39 -6.20
CA ARG A 73 -3.87 14.60 -5.91
C ARG A 73 -3.42 13.68 -4.79
N SER A 74 -2.22 13.13 -4.92
CA SER A 74 -1.60 12.31 -3.88
C SER A 74 -0.10 12.59 -3.77
N TRP A 75 0.34 12.53 -2.52
CA TRP A 75 1.65 12.76 -1.94
C TRP A 75 2.36 11.64 -1.19
N LYS A 76 3.63 11.34 -1.44
CA LYS A 76 4.45 10.69 -0.40
C LYS A 76 5.10 11.76 0.48
N VAL A 77 4.80 11.77 1.77
CA VAL A 77 5.54 12.56 2.75
C VAL A 77 6.60 11.68 3.38
N VAL A 78 7.87 12.00 3.16
CA VAL A 78 8.99 11.37 3.85
C VAL A 78 9.22 12.16 5.14
N ILE A 79 8.91 11.56 6.28
CA ILE A 79 9.18 12.16 7.59
C ILE A 79 10.67 11.95 7.89
N ALA A 80 11.37 13.02 8.28
CA ALA A 80 12.78 12.94 8.63
C ALA A 80 12.98 12.06 9.88
N GLY A 81 13.69 10.95 9.69
CA GLY A 81 14.16 9.98 10.68
C GLY A 81 15.43 9.30 10.13
N ASP A 82 15.96 8.24 10.74
CA ASP A 82 17.14 7.54 10.20
C ASP A 82 16.85 6.91 8.82
N LEU A 83 17.14 7.68 7.75
CA LEU A 83 16.88 7.35 6.35
C LEU A 83 17.63 6.10 5.88
N ASN A 84 18.67 5.67 6.59
CA ASN A 84 19.43 4.45 6.28
C ASN A 84 18.61 3.19 6.60
N SER A 85 17.81 3.21 7.68
CA SER A 85 16.95 2.08 8.05
C SER A 85 15.77 1.84 7.10
N TYR A 86 15.43 2.82 6.26
CA TYR A 86 14.34 2.76 5.27
C TYR A 86 14.82 2.47 3.84
N GLY A 87 16.13 2.29 3.61
CA GLY A 87 16.69 2.04 2.27
C GLY A 87 16.57 3.24 1.31
N ILE A 88 16.28 4.45 1.83
CA ILE A 88 16.11 5.68 1.05
C ILE A 88 17.48 6.35 0.76
N GLY A 89 18.52 6.05 1.55
CA GLY A 89 19.85 6.63 1.41
C GLY A 89 20.64 6.27 0.13
N LEU A 90 20.09 5.43 -0.76
CA LEU A 90 20.75 5.00 -2.01
C LEU A 90 20.33 5.81 -3.24
N LEU A 91 19.31 6.68 -3.15
CA LEU A 91 18.81 7.44 -4.30
C LEU A 91 19.51 8.80 -4.50
N ASP A 92 20.43 9.19 -3.63
CA ASP A 92 21.12 10.50 -3.67
C ASP A 92 22.57 10.42 -4.19
N ARG A 93 22.92 9.32 -4.88
CA ARG A 93 24.21 9.17 -5.58
C ARG A 93 24.02 8.71 -7.02
N ALA A 94 23.62 9.64 -7.89
CA ALA A 94 23.76 9.55 -9.34
C ALA A 94 24.03 10.95 -9.91
#